data_AF-A0A942CLI7-F1
#
_entry.id   AF-A0A942CLI7-F1
#
_cell.length_a   1.000
_cell.length_b   1.000
_cell.length_c   1.000
_cell.angle_alpha   90.00
_cell.angle_beta   90.00
_cell.angle_gamma   90.00
#
_symmetry.space_group_name_H-M   'P 1'
#
loop_
_entity.id
_entity.type
_entity.pdbx_description
1 polymer ?
#
loop_
_entity_poly.entity_id
_entity_poly.type
_entity_poly.pdbx_seq_one_letter_code
_entity_poly.pdbx_strand_id
1 'polypeptide(L)'
;MRPLLFAMMVTLPLALGCVTANPPTDTGDPAVSTPTSPSGGTTTPTTPTTPTTPSTPTPLAYNQDIKALLQSDCLACHGAGRADGNYRVTTYAQVMTGVAPGNANSTLVRVTQSGGSMYRYWSGSASTRQSKAAQVRSWVVTYNAQENR
;
A
#
# COMPACT_ATOMS: atom_id res chain seq x y z
N MET A 1 40.16 39.75 -26.03
CA MET A 1 40.48 39.15 -27.35
C MET A 1 40.03 37.69 -27.30
N ARG A 2 39.37 37.16 -28.34
CA ARG A 2 38.98 35.72 -28.45
C ARG A 2 40.00 34.98 -29.30
N PRO A 3 40.25 33.69 -29.01
CA PRO A 3 39.84 32.59 -29.89
C PRO A 3 38.87 31.63 -29.13
N LEU A 4 37.81 30.96 -29.64
CA LEU A 4 37.40 30.59 -31.01
C LEU A 4 38.46 29.69 -31.68
N LEU A 5 38.33 28.35 -31.80
CA LEU A 5 37.23 27.57 -32.39
C LEU A 5 37.31 26.07 -31.95
N PHE A 6 36.14 25.40 -31.85
CA PHE A 6 35.81 24.03 -32.34
C PHE A 6 36.61 22.79 -31.83
N ALA A 7 36.15 21.55 -31.98
CA ALA A 7 34.81 20.94 -31.99
C ALA A 7 34.97 19.41 -32.10
N MET A 8 34.21 18.62 -31.33
CA MET A 8 33.67 17.36 -31.84
C MET A 8 32.49 16.88 -30.97
N MET A 9 31.29 16.89 -31.54
CA MET A 9 30.15 16.20 -30.94
C MET A 9 30.22 14.71 -31.30
N VAL A 10 30.08 13.84 -30.32
CA VAL A 10 29.69 12.43 -30.54
C VAL A 10 28.36 12.21 -29.82
N THR A 11 27.28 12.60 -30.49
CA THR A 11 25.92 12.33 -30.02
C THR A 11 25.56 10.88 -30.30
N LEU A 12 25.60 10.04 -29.26
CA LEU A 12 25.15 8.65 -29.35
C LEU A 12 23.61 8.60 -29.30
N PRO A 13 22.93 8.10 -30.35
CA PRO A 13 21.47 8.02 -30.35
C PRO A 13 21.01 6.83 -29.51
N LEU A 14 20.50 7.08 -28.31
CA LEU A 14 19.73 6.08 -27.57
C LEU A 14 18.36 5.91 -28.24
N ALA A 15 18.17 4.78 -28.92
CA ALA A 15 16.90 4.46 -29.57
C ALA A 15 15.80 4.25 -28.52
N LEU A 16 14.79 5.14 -28.51
CA LEU A 16 13.53 4.90 -27.79
C LEU A 16 12.73 3.82 -28.52
N GLY A 17 12.91 2.57 -28.09
CA GLY A 17 12.06 1.45 -28.50
C GLY A 17 10.71 1.51 -27.80
N CYS A 18 9.69 2.04 -28.48
CA CYS A 18 8.30 1.95 -28.02
C CYS A 18 7.80 0.50 -28.17
N VAL A 19 7.69 -0.24 -27.05
CA VAL A 19 6.96 -1.51 -27.02
C VAL A 19 5.46 -1.20 -27.05
N THR A 20 4.84 -1.34 -28.23
CA THR A 20 3.38 -1.50 -28.35
C THR A 20 3.00 -2.89 -27.88
N ALA A 21 2.27 -2.97 -26.76
CA ALA A 21 1.63 -4.21 -26.33
C ALA A 21 0.46 -4.53 -27.26
N ASN A 22 0.42 -5.74 -27.82
CA ASN A 22 -0.77 -6.21 -28.54
C ASN A 22 -1.91 -6.47 -27.54
N PRO A 23 -3.17 -6.16 -27.91
CA PRO A 23 -4.33 -6.63 -27.15
C PRO A 23 -4.48 -8.16 -27.29
N PRO A 24 -5.02 -8.86 -26.28
CA PRO A 24 -5.40 -10.26 -26.43
C PRO A 24 -6.61 -10.38 -27.36
N THR A 25 -6.43 -11.04 -28.50
CA THR A 25 -7.54 -11.41 -29.40
C THR A 25 -8.26 -12.63 -28.84
N ASP A 26 -9.48 -12.43 -28.36
CA ASP A 26 -10.41 -13.51 -28.05
C ASP A 26 -10.89 -14.18 -29.36
N THR A 27 -10.81 -15.51 -29.44
CA THR A 27 -11.31 -16.31 -30.56
C THR A 27 -11.84 -17.64 -30.03
N GLY A 28 -13.17 -17.81 -30.04
CA GLY A 28 -13.83 -19.12 -29.91
C GLY A 28 -13.45 -20.03 -31.09
N ASP A 29 -13.81 -21.30 -31.17
CA ASP A 29 -14.86 -22.15 -30.56
C ASP A 29 -14.32 -23.63 -30.69
N PRO A 30 -15.05 -24.78 -30.65
CA PRO A 30 -16.50 -24.99 -30.62
C PRO A 30 -17.07 -25.96 -29.55
N ALA A 31 -18.38 -25.83 -29.39
CA ALA A 31 -19.36 -26.73 -28.78
C ALA A 31 -19.04 -28.24 -28.66
N VAL A 32 -19.40 -28.80 -27.50
CA VAL A 32 -19.79 -30.21 -27.32
C VAL A 32 -21.21 -30.25 -26.73
N SER A 33 -22.12 -31.00 -27.37
CA SER A 33 -23.56 -30.96 -27.08
C SER A 33 -24.03 -31.97 -26.02
N THR A 34 -25.12 -31.59 -25.34
CA THR A 34 -25.82 -32.24 -24.21
C THR A 34 -26.57 -33.55 -24.52
N PRO A 35 -26.88 -34.35 -23.49
CA PRO A 35 -28.22 -34.36 -22.82
C PRO A 35 -28.15 -34.34 -21.26
N THR A 36 -29.19 -34.15 -20.42
CA THR A 36 -30.59 -33.67 -20.56
C THR A 36 -31.21 -33.29 -19.17
N SER A 37 -32.26 -32.46 -19.21
CA SER A 37 -33.30 -31.99 -18.23
C SER A 37 -33.83 -32.89 -17.08
N PRO A 38 -34.71 -32.40 -16.14
CA PRO A 38 -35.26 -31.02 -15.97
C PRO A 38 -35.39 -30.47 -14.50
N SER A 39 -35.93 -29.24 -14.41
CA SER A 39 -36.55 -28.59 -13.22
C SER A 39 -35.59 -27.97 -12.17
N GLY A 40 -35.80 -26.74 -11.68
CA GLY A 40 -36.80 -25.72 -11.99
C GLY A 40 -36.72 -24.56 -10.97
N GLY A 41 -37.00 -23.32 -11.38
CA GLY A 41 -37.08 -22.17 -10.46
C GLY A 41 -36.09 -21.03 -10.71
N THR A 42 -36.27 -20.29 -11.81
CA THR A 42 -35.68 -18.96 -11.97
C THR A 42 -36.31 -18.00 -10.96
N THR A 43 -35.62 -17.71 -9.85
CA THR A 43 -35.89 -16.53 -9.04
C THR A 43 -34.75 -15.53 -9.24
N THR A 44 -35.00 -14.54 -10.09
CA THR A 44 -34.16 -13.34 -10.18
C THR A 44 -34.10 -12.69 -8.80
N PRO A 45 -32.92 -12.51 -8.17
CA PRO A 45 -32.80 -11.66 -7.00
C PRO A 45 -33.01 -10.22 -7.48
N THR A 46 -34.22 -9.70 -7.30
CA THR A 46 -34.48 -8.27 -7.51
C THR A 46 -33.84 -7.53 -6.35
N THR A 47 -32.57 -7.15 -6.51
CA THR A 47 -31.83 -6.38 -5.51
C THR A 47 -32.62 -5.12 -5.14
N PRO A 48 -33.05 -4.95 -3.88
CA PRO A 48 -33.60 -3.68 -3.44
C PRO A 48 -32.51 -2.63 -3.56
N THR A 49 -32.70 -1.65 -4.43
CA THR A 49 -31.81 -0.48 -4.55
C THR A 49 -32.07 0.48 -3.40
N THR A 50 -31.69 0.03 -2.19
CA THR A 50 -31.59 0.91 -1.02
C THR A 50 -30.59 2.02 -1.36
N PRO A 51 -30.93 3.31 -1.15
CA PRO A 51 -29.97 4.39 -1.33
C PRO A 51 -28.79 4.20 -0.37
N THR A 52 -27.61 3.87 -0.91
CA THR A 52 -26.38 3.76 -0.13
C THR A 52 -25.99 5.13 0.38
N THR A 53 -26.44 5.46 1.60
CA THR A 53 -25.97 6.64 2.32
C THR A 53 -24.45 6.53 2.45
N PRO A 54 -23.66 7.57 2.11
CA PRO A 54 -22.21 7.52 2.24
C PRO A 54 -21.81 7.31 3.70
N SER A 55 -21.41 6.08 4.06
CA SER A 55 -20.83 5.77 5.35
C SER A 55 -19.54 6.57 5.52
N THR A 56 -19.52 7.53 6.43
CA THR A 56 -18.28 8.23 6.79
C THR A 56 -17.32 7.21 7.40
N PRO A 57 -16.11 7.01 6.85
CA PRO A 57 -15.18 6.02 7.37
C PRO A 57 -14.73 6.40 8.79
N THR A 58 -14.74 5.43 9.70
CA THR A 58 -14.25 5.63 11.07
C THR A 58 -12.77 6.05 11.05
N PRO A 59 -12.39 7.16 11.71
CA PRO A 59 -10.99 7.61 11.77
C PRO A 59 -10.06 6.56 12.37
N LEU A 60 -8.80 6.48 11.93
CA LEU A 60 -7.81 5.59 12.54
C LEU A 60 -7.16 6.23 13.78
N ALA A 61 -6.91 5.44 14.81
CA ALA A 61 -6.26 5.84 16.05
C ALA A 61 -5.23 4.80 16.52
N TYR A 62 -4.25 5.24 17.32
CA TYR A 62 -3.13 4.40 17.74
C TYR A 62 -3.59 3.19 18.56
N ASN A 63 -4.32 3.41 19.66
CA ASN A 63 -4.66 2.34 20.60
C ASN A 63 -5.61 1.30 19.99
N GLN A 64 -6.49 1.73 19.10
CA GLN A 64 -7.50 0.89 18.47
C GLN A 64 -6.97 0.12 17.26
N ASP A 65 -6.16 0.74 16.39
CA ASP A 65 -5.85 0.18 15.08
C ASP A 65 -4.34 -0.07 14.83
N ILE A 66 -3.45 0.75 15.37
CA ILE A 66 -2.01 0.73 14.99
C ILE A 66 -1.13 0.01 16.00
N LYS A 67 -1.46 0.08 17.30
CA LYS A 67 -0.68 -0.51 18.40
C LYS A 67 -0.47 -2.01 18.20
N ALA A 68 -1.52 -2.76 17.88
CA ALA A 68 -1.43 -4.19 17.63
C ALA A 68 -0.52 -4.54 16.44
N LEU A 69 -0.57 -3.74 15.36
CA LEU A 69 0.26 -3.95 14.15
C LEU A 69 1.75 -3.75 14.43
N LEU A 70 2.10 -2.67 15.14
CA LEU A 70 3.49 -2.42 15.51
C LEU A 70 3.99 -3.42 16.56
N GLN A 71 3.10 -3.86 17.46
CA GLN A 71 3.45 -4.87 18.46
C GLN A 71 3.68 -6.27 17.86
N SER A 72 2.91 -6.69 16.84
CA SER A 72 3.10 -8.00 16.22
C SER A 72 4.40 -8.08 15.40
N ASP A 73 4.73 -7.02 14.66
CA ASP A 73 5.73 -7.10 13.60
C ASP A 73 7.04 -6.34 13.91
N CYS A 74 7.05 -5.43 14.91
CA CYS A 74 8.22 -4.57 15.20
C CYS A 74 8.79 -4.72 16.61
N LEU A 75 8.02 -5.25 17.58
CA LEU A 75 8.40 -5.27 19.00
C LEU A 75 9.62 -6.15 19.33
N ALA A 76 9.95 -7.14 18.50
CA ALA A 76 11.13 -7.99 18.69
C ALA A 76 12.47 -7.20 18.63
N CYS A 77 12.52 -6.12 17.83
CA CYS A 77 13.71 -5.27 17.69
C CYS A 77 13.51 -3.84 18.24
N HIS A 78 12.26 -3.39 18.40
CA HIS A 78 11.89 -2.06 18.91
C HIS A 78 11.07 -2.15 20.21
N GLY A 79 11.32 -3.17 21.03
CA GLY A 79 10.63 -3.43 22.29
C GLY A 79 11.23 -2.72 23.51
N ALA A 80 10.96 -3.27 24.70
CA ALA A 80 11.55 -2.79 25.96
C ALA A 80 12.98 -3.31 26.17
N GLY A 81 13.24 -4.60 25.89
CA GLY A 81 14.55 -5.22 26.03
C GLY A 81 15.54 -4.95 24.88
N ARG A 82 15.06 -4.44 23.74
CA ARG A 82 15.86 -4.15 22.54
C ARG A 82 15.27 -2.94 21.80
N ALA A 83 16.12 -2.00 21.39
CA ALA A 83 15.71 -0.75 20.75
C ALA A 83 16.66 -0.40 19.60
N ASP A 84 16.63 -1.23 18.55
CA ASP A 84 17.45 -1.04 17.36
C ASP A 84 17.20 0.35 16.75
N GLY A 85 18.25 1.01 16.28
CA GLY A 85 18.17 2.40 15.78
C GLY A 85 17.74 3.44 16.83
N ASN A 86 17.82 3.11 18.13
CA ASN A 86 17.33 3.93 19.25
C ASN A 86 15.83 4.27 19.17
N TYR A 87 15.04 3.40 18.53
CA TYR A 87 13.59 3.57 18.37
C TYR A 87 12.81 2.45 19.05
N ARG A 88 11.65 2.79 19.62
CA ARG A 88 10.78 1.88 20.39
C ARG A 88 9.31 2.03 19.97
N VAL A 89 8.56 0.93 19.96
CA VAL A 89 7.13 0.90 19.62
C VAL A 89 6.21 0.52 20.79
N THR A 90 6.77 0.41 22.00
CA THR A 90 6.06 -0.09 23.19
C THR A 90 4.98 0.85 23.74
N THR A 91 5.02 2.14 23.42
CA THR A 91 4.03 3.15 23.84
C THR A 91 3.77 4.15 22.71
N TYR A 92 2.63 4.85 22.76
CA TYR A 92 2.30 5.95 21.84
C TYR A 92 3.43 6.99 21.79
N ALA A 93 3.83 7.52 22.94
CA ALA A 93 4.87 8.55 23.04
C ALA A 93 6.21 8.12 22.40
N GLN A 94 6.60 6.85 22.52
CA GLN A 94 7.81 6.33 21.89
C GLN A 94 7.66 6.21 20.36
N VAL A 95 6.50 5.73 19.87
CA VAL A 95 6.19 5.72 18.44
C VAL A 95 6.22 7.15 17.88
N MET A 96 5.71 8.13 18.63
CA MET A 96 5.68 9.53 18.22
C MET A 96 7.07 10.15 18.03
N THR A 97 8.14 9.61 18.62
CA THR A 97 9.52 10.07 18.32
C THR A 97 9.94 9.84 16.86
N GLY A 98 9.29 8.89 16.17
CA GLY A 98 9.47 8.62 14.74
C GLY A 98 8.36 9.17 13.85
N VAL A 99 7.38 9.89 14.42
CA VAL A 99 6.17 10.35 13.70
C VAL A 99 6.05 11.87 13.67
N ALA A 100 5.90 12.40 12.46
CA ALA A 100 5.40 13.76 12.24
C ALA A 100 3.92 13.70 11.79
N PRO A 101 2.95 14.09 12.63
CA PRO A 101 1.53 14.15 12.26
C PRO A 101 1.29 14.93 10.95
N GLY A 102 0.38 14.44 10.12
CA GLY A 102 0.02 15.07 8.84
C GLY A 102 1.10 15.00 7.74
N ASN A 103 2.29 14.46 8.03
CA ASN A 103 3.45 14.56 7.14
C ASN A 103 3.86 13.20 6.56
N ALA A 104 3.73 13.04 5.24
CA ALA A 104 4.13 11.81 4.54
C ALA A 104 5.64 11.51 4.56
N ASN A 105 6.49 12.49 4.89
CA ASN A 105 7.94 12.32 5.05
C ASN A 105 8.34 11.88 6.47
N SER A 106 7.37 11.71 7.38
CA SER A 106 7.52 11.10 8.70
C SER A 106 8.39 9.83 8.65
N THR A 107 9.34 9.69 9.57
CA THR A 107 10.34 8.60 9.57
C THR A 107 9.66 7.24 9.59
N LEU A 108 8.67 7.03 10.47
CA LEU A 108 7.91 5.78 10.54
C LEU A 108 7.25 5.45 9.19
N VAL A 109 6.66 6.44 8.50
CA VAL A 109 6.07 6.23 7.17
C VAL A 109 7.15 5.80 6.18
N ARG A 110 8.24 6.58 6.06
CA ARG A 110 9.32 6.32 5.09
C ARG A 110 9.95 4.94 5.23
N VAL A 111 10.18 4.45 6.45
CA VAL A 111 10.81 3.13 6.66
C VAL A 111 9.84 1.96 6.49
N THR A 112 8.54 2.18 6.71
CA THR A 112 7.51 1.12 6.67
C THR A 112 6.74 1.01 5.35
N GLN A 113 6.83 1.98 4.42
CA GLN A 113 6.27 1.84 3.06
C GLN A 113 7.14 0.96 2.16
N SER A 114 6.58 0.46 1.05
CA SER A 114 7.34 -0.25 0.01
C SER A 114 8.62 0.50 -0.40
N GLY A 115 9.73 -0.23 -0.51
CA GLY A 115 11.08 0.32 -0.70
C GLY A 115 11.77 0.80 0.59
N GLY A 116 11.03 0.98 1.69
CA GLY A 116 11.55 1.33 3.00
C GLY A 116 12.32 0.19 3.67
N SER A 117 13.29 0.54 4.51
CA SER A 117 14.20 -0.42 5.17
C SER A 117 13.51 -1.43 6.07
N MET A 118 12.33 -1.08 6.63
CA MET A 118 11.55 -1.92 7.54
C MET A 118 10.37 -2.64 6.87
N TYR A 119 10.03 -2.33 5.62
CA TYR A 119 8.88 -2.90 4.90
C TYR A 119 8.86 -4.44 4.87
N ARG A 120 10.04 -5.07 4.81
CA ARG A 120 10.16 -6.54 4.77
C ARG A 120 9.70 -7.24 6.06
N TYR A 121 9.67 -6.54 7.20
CA TYR A 121 9.35 -7.12 8.51
C TYR A 121 7.85 -7.15 8.81
N TRP A 122 7.02 -6.45 8.04
CA TRP A 122 5.58 -6.69 8.05
C TRP A 122 5.30 -8.17 7.78
N SER A 123 4.56 -8.83 8.66
CA SER A 123 4.22 -10.24 8.52
C SER A 123 3.06 -10.44 7.53
N GLY A 124 3.06 -11.59 6.84
CA GLY A 124 2.06 -11.95 5.83
C GLY A 124 2.54 -11.83 4.38
N SER A 125 1.60 -11.94 3.44
CA SER A 125 1.85 -11.84 2.00
C SER A 125 2.22 -10.41 1.57
N ALA A 126 2.73 -10.23 0.34
CA ALA A 126 3.06 -8.90 -0.18
C ALA A 126 1.87 -7.91 -0.13
N SER A 127 0.64 -8.38 -0.42
CA SER A 127 -0.56 -7.56 -0.29
C SER A 127 -0.89 -7.24 1.17
N THR A 128 -0.74 -8.19 2.10
CA THR A 128 -0.89 -7.92 3.54
C THR A 128 0.11 -6.87 4.04
N ARG A 129 1.39 -6.97 3.63
CA ARG A 129 2.43 -5.97 3.97
C ARG A 129 2.07 -4.59 3.47
N GLN A 130 1.62 -4.49 2.22
CA GLN A 130 1.18 -3.22 1.62
C GLN A 130 -0.04 -2.64 2.37
N SER A 131 -1.00 -3.46 2.78
CA SER A 131 -2.17 -3.00 3.56
C SER A 131 -1.77 -2.46 4.93
N LYS A 132 -0.90 -3.17 5.68
CA LYS A 132 -0.38 -2.70 6.98
C LYS A 132 0.39 -1.39 6.85
N ALA A 133 1.26 -1.31 5.85
CA ALA A 133 2.01 -0.09 5.53
C ALA A 133 1.06 1.09 5.19
N ALA A 134 0.03 0.85 4.37
CA ALA A 134 -0.96 1.85 4.01
C ALA A 134 -1.79 2.32 5.22
N GLN A 135 -2.13 1.42 6.14
CA GLN A 135 -2.86 1.75 7.37
C GLN A 135 -2.04 2.66 8.30
N VAL A 136 -0.74 2.37 8.50
CA VAL A 136 0.18 3.25 9.23
C VAL A 136 0.32 4.61 8.55
N ARG A 137 0.47 4.65 7.21
CA ARG A 137 0.54 5.91 6.45
C ARG A 137 -0.74 6.73 6.61
N SER A 138 -1.90 6.10 6.51
CA SER A 138 -3.19 6.77 6.64
C SER A 138 -3.40 7.34 8.05
N TRP A 139 -3.06 6.59 9.10
CA TRP A 139 -3.08 7.08 10.47
C TRP A 139 -2.15 8.30 10.67
N VAL A 140 -0.91 8.25 10.20
CA VAL A 140 0.02 9.39 10.33
C VAL A 140 -0.43 10.61 9.53
N VAL A 141 -0.76 10.43 8.24
CA VAL A 141 -0.90 11.52 7.27
C VAL A 141 -2.34 12.03 7.17
N THR A 142 -3.33 11.14 7.14
CA THR A 142 -4.75 11.50 7.00
C THR A 142 -5.38 11.80 8.36
N TYR A 143 -5.08 10.97 9.37
CA TYR A 143 -5.69 11.05 10.70
C TYR A 143 -4.76 11.65 11.76
N ASN A 144 -3.79 12.48 11.35
CA ASN A 144 -2.92 13.28 12.22
C ASN A 144 -2.35 12.51 13.45
N ALA A 145 -1.99 11.24 13.26
CA ALA A 145 -1.43 10.36 14.27
C ALA A 145 -2.17 10.36 15.63
N GLN A 146 -3.51 10.45 15.63
CA GLN A 146 -4.29 10.50 16.87
C GLN A 146 -4.05 9.26 17.76
N GLU A 147 -3.95 9.46 19.07
CA GLU A 147 -3.76 8.34 20.01
C GLU A 147 -5.05 7.51 20.18
N ASN A 148 -6.19 8.19 20.25
CA ASN A 148 -7.53 7.64 20.46
C ASN A 148 -8.54 8.29 19.49
N ARG A 149 -9.73 7.70 19.37
CA ARG A 149 -10.90 8.21 18.66
C ARG A 149 -12.14 8.07 19.53
#